data_AF-A0AAP6K2E4-F1
#
_entry.id   AF-A0AAP6K2E4-F1
#
_cell.length_a   1.000
_cell.length_b   1.000
_cell.length_c   1.000
_cell.angle_alpha   90.00
_cell.angle_beta   90.00
_cell.angle_gamma   90.00
#
_symmetry.space_group_name_H-M   'P 1'
#
loop_
_entity.id
_entity.type
_entity.pdbx_description
1 polymer ?
#
loop_
_entity_poly.entity_id
_entity_poly.type
_entity_poly.pdbx_seq_one_letter_code
_entity_poly.pdbx_strand_id
1 'polypeptide(L)'
;MEAWLGKPKKSIIKSWGTPIRTLDDEKKGEILIYADQVYANSNNQHSSGMVGSNHWDYTFVYINPDGKIASWRKEKQVFPPQQINAADLIGAKSISAK
;
A
#
# COMPACT_ATOMS: atom_id res chain seq x y z
N MET A 1 7.99 -11.83 0.28
CA MET A 1 8.11 -10.55 1.03
C MET A 1 8.67 -10.76 2.44
N GLU A 2 8.60 -11.97 3.01
CA GLU A 2 9.21 -12.34 4.31
C GLU A 2 10.68 -11.96 4.49
N ALA A 3 11.45 -11.95 3.39
CA ALA A 3 12.83 -11.48 3.39
C ALA A 3 13.02 -10.01 3.85
N TRP A 4 11.95 -9.21 3.90
CA TRP A 4 11.99 -7.82 4.33
C TRP A 4 11.69 -7.64 5.83
N LEU A 5 11.04 -8.60 6.49
CA LEU A 5 10.70 -8.48 7.91
C LEU A 5 11.97 -8.27 8.76
N GLY A 6 11.92 -7.32 9.69
CA GLY A 6 13.03 -6.95 10.55
C GLY A 6 14.16 -6.16 9.87
N LYS A 7 14.15 -6.00 8.53
CA LYS A 7 15.10 -5.14 7.84
C LYS A 7 14.76 -3.66 8.06
N PRO A 8 15.76 -2.76 8.04
CA PRO A 8 15.51 -1.33 8.19
C PRO A 8 14.73 -0.78 6.99
N LYS A 9 13.90 0.25 7.22
CA LYS A 9 13.13 0.92 6.14
C LYS A 9 14.00 1.38 4.96
N LYS A 10 15.26 1.76 5.22
CA LYS A 10 16.23 2.14 4.19
C LYS A 10 16.46 1.03 3.15
N SER A 11 16.38 -0.25 3.54
CA SER A 11 16.57 -1.38 2.63
C SER A 11 15.45 -1.46 1.59
N ILE A 12 14.19 -1.25 2.01
CA ILE A 12 13.06 -1.30 1.07
C ILE A 12 13.03 -0.05 0.18
N ILE A 13 13.33 1.13 0.73
CA ILE A 13 13.43 2.37 -0.05
C ILE A 13 14.52 2.26 -1.12
N LYS A 14 15.67 1.63 -0.80
CA LYS A 14 16.73 1.40 -1.78
C LYS A 14 16.29 0.43 -2.89
N SER A 15 15.43 -0.54 -2.59
CA SER A 15 15.02 -1.57 -3.54
C SER A 15 13.81 -1.19 -4.37
N TRP A 16 12.85 -0.48 -3.79
CA TRP A 16 11.55 -0.17 -4.38
C TRP A 16 11.42 1.31 -4.74
N GLY A 17 12.38 2.13 -4.33
CA GLY A 17 12.33 3.58 -4.48
C GLY A 17 11.61 4.28 -3.33
N THR A 18 11.48 5.60 -3.47
CA THR A 18 10.79 6.45 -2.51
C THR A 18 9.30 6.12 -2.51
N PRO A 19 8.68 5.94 -1.33
CA PRO A 19 7.24 5.74 -1.26
C PRO A 19 6.49 6.96 -1.78
N ILE A 20 5.31 6.74 -2.36
CA ILE A 20 4.42 7.83 -2.83
C ILE A 20 3.97 8.69 -1.65
N ARG A 21 3.80 8.06 -0.49
CA ARG A 21 3.49 8.75 0.75
C ARG A 21 4.05 7.99 1.95
N THR A 22 4.49 8.73 2.94
CA THR A 22 4.83 8.20 4.27
C THR A 22 3.86 8.80 5.28
N LEU A 23 3.31 7.94 6.14
CA LEU A 23 2.56 8.35 7.32
C LEU A 23 3.41 8.05 8.55
N ASP A 24 3.64 9.05 9.39
CA ASP A 24 4.39 8.90 10.63
C ASP A 24 3.42 9.05 11.81
N ASP A 25 3.45 8.06 12.71
CA ASP A 25 2.83 8.13 14.03
C ASP A 25 3.94 7.90 15.04
N GLU A 26 4.37 8.95 15.74
CA GLU A 26 5.51 8.92 16.68
C GLU A 26 5.43 7.80 17.73
N LYS A 27 4.24 7.23 17.99
CA LYS A 27 4.03 6.15 18.95
C LYS A 27 3.96 4.76 18.30
N LYS A 28 3.45 4.66 17.08
CA LYS A 28 3.20 3.39 16.38
C LYS A 28 4.22 3.09 15.28
N GLY A 29 5.06 4.05 14.92
CA GLY A 29 6.05 3.96 13.86
C GLY A 29 5.54 4.58 12.55
N GLU A 30 6.02 4.06 11.42
CA GLU A 30 5.74 4.66 10.10
C GLU A 30 5.01 3.69 9.18
N ILE A 31 4.25 4.23 8.23
CA ILE A 31 3.64 3.46 7.14
C ILE A 31 4.15 4.03 5.83
N LEU A 32 4.89 3.22 5.08
CA LEU A 32 5.31 3.55 3.71
C LEU A 32 4.23 3.06 2.75
N ILE A 33 3.73 3.95 1.90
CA ILE A 33 2.67 3.67 0.94
C ILE A 33 3.26 3.66 -0.47
N TYR A 34 3.20 2.49 -1.11
CA TYR A 34 3.49 2.30 -2.51
C TYR A 34 2.19 2.01 -3.25
N ALA A 35 2.02 2.56 -4.44
CA ALA A 35 0.82 2.36 -5.24
C ALA A 35 1.14 2.43 -6.73
N ASP A 36 0.67 1.46 -7.49
CA ASP A 36 0.81 1.45 -8.94
C ASP A 36 -0.57 1.51 -9.59
N GLN A 37 -0.74 2.42 -10.54
CA GLN A 37 -2.00 2.53 -11.27
C GLN A 37 -2.03 1.49 -12.39
N VAL A 38 -3.06 0.65 -12.36
CA VAL A 38 -3.29 -0.41 -13.35
C VAL A 38 -4.43 0.00 -14.26
N TYR A 39 -4.06 0.35 -15.50
CA TYR A 39 -5.00 0.58 -16.59
C TYR A 39 -5.27 -0.73 -17.32
N ALA A 40 -6.49 -1.24 -17.25
CA ALA A 40 -6.91 -2.33 -18.12
C ALA A 40 -7.14 -1.79 -19.53
N ASN A 41 -6.12 -1.89 -20.39
CA ASN A 41 -6.27 -1.56 -21.80
C ASN A 41 -7.07 -2.68 -22.49
N SER A 42 -8.26 -2.35 -22.98
CA SER A 42 -9.16 -3.24 -23.72
C SER A 42 -8.67 -3.46 -25.15
N ASN A 43 -7.45 -3.96 -25.34
CA ASN A 43 -6.87 -4.19 -26.66
C ASN A 43 -7.04 -5.64 -27.15
N ASN A 44 -8.18 -6.27 -26.82
CA ASN A 44 -8.65 -7.46 -27.51
C ASN A 44 -10.02 -7.17 -28.13
N GLN A 45 -9.99 -6.97 -29.45
CA GLN A 45 -11.11 -7.14 -30.36
C GLN A 45 -11.90 -8.40 -29.99
N HIS A 46 -13.24 -8.32 -30.06
CA HIS A 46 -14.19 -9.41 -29.82
C HIS A 46 -14.27 -9.92 -28.37
N SER A 47 -14.97 -9.20 -27.51
CA SER A 47 -16.07 -9.75 -26.70
C SER A 47 -16.74 -8.65 -25.88
N SER A 48 -18.06 -8.57 -26.00
CA SER A 48 -18.94 -7.68 -25.26
C SER A 48 -18.74 -7.83 -23.75
N GLY A 49 -18.51 -6.72 -23.04
CA GLY A 49 -18.84 -6.62 -21.61
C GLY A 49 -17.71 -6.69 -20.57
N MET A 50 -16.46 -6.37 -20.90
CA MET A 50 -15.43 -6.17 -19.87
C MET A 50 -15.05 -4.69 -19.78
N VAL A 51 -15.73 -3.96 -18.89
CA VAL A 51 -15.30 -2.63 -18.44
C VAL A 51 -13.91 -2.81 -17.85
N GLY A 52 -12.89 -2.26 -18.52
CA GLY A 52 -11.53 -2.22 -17.99
C GLY A 52 -11.50 -1.35 -16.74
N SER A 53 -11.69 -1.95 -15.56
CA SER A 53 -11.70 -1.23 -14.30
C SER A 53 -10.29 -0.71 -13.99
N ASN A 54 -10.09 0.61 -14.16
CA ASN A 54 -8.92 1.31 -13.65
C ASN A 54 -8.86 1.12 -12.13
N HIS A 55 -7.77 0.57 -11.63
CA HIS A 55 -7.57 0.33 -10.20
C HIS A 55 -6.12 0.63 -9.80
N TRP A 56 -5.91 0.77 -8.51
CA TRP A 56 -4.61 1.01 -7.90
C TRP A 56 -4.22 -0.22 -7.08
N ASP A 57 -3.03 -0.74 -7.34
CA ASP A 57 -2.43 -1.81 -6.56
C ASP A 57 -1.56 -1.19 -5.47
N TYR A 58 -2.04 -1.23 -4.23
CA TYR A 58 -1.34 -0.69 -3.08
C TYR A 58 -0.49 -1.75 -2.37
N THR A 59 0.67 -1.31 -1.90
CA THR A 59 1.47 -2.01 -0.89
C THR A 59 1.77 -1.07 0.27
N PHE A 60 1.20 -1.38 1.43
CA PHE A 60 1.45 -0.70 2.70
C PHE A 60 2.54 -1.46 3.45
N VAL A 61 3.61 -0.78 3.82
CA VAL A 61 4.70 -1.34 4.60
C VAL A 61 4.71 -0.67 5.96
N TYR A 62 4.45 -1.45 7.01
CA TYR A 62 4.42 -0.97 8.39
C TYR A 62 5.81 -1.09 9.00
N ILE A 63 6.34 0.02 9.48
CA ILE A 63 7.63 0.17 10.12
C ILE A 63 7.36 0.39 11.61
N ASN A 64 8.01 -0.40 12.47
CA ASN A 64 7.91 -0.19 13.92
C ASN A 64 8.70 1.07 14.35
N PRO A 65 8.53 1.53 15.61
CA PRO A 65 9.30 2.67 16.13
C PRO A 65 10.82 2.51 16.07
N ASP A 66 11.34 1.27 16.00
CA ASP A 66 12.78 1.01 15.81
C ASP A 66 13.27 1.21 14.36
N GLY A 67 12.38 1.63 13.45
CA GLY A 67 12.70 1.87 12.04
C GLY A 67 12.83 0.60 11.19
N LYS A 68 12.29 -0.53 11.67
CA LYS A 68 12.33 -1.84 11.00
C LYS A 68 10.95 -2.26 10.48
N ILE A 69 10.94 -3.00 9.38
CA ILE A 69 9.71 -3.52 8.77
C ILE A 69 9.09 -4.55 9.71
N ALA A 70 7.90 -4.24 10.23
CA ALA A 70 7.13 -5.10 11.11
C ALA A 70 6.16 -5.99 10.33
N SER A 71 5.52 -5.43 9.31
CA SER A 71 4.56 -6.15 8.47
C SER A 71 4.32 -5.39 7.16
N TRP A 72 3.56 -5.99 6.24
CA TRP A 72 3.01 -5.30 5.08
C TRP A 72 1.62 -5.83 4.74
N ARG A 73 0.87 -5.04 3.99
CA ARG A 73 -0.44 -5.38 3.42
C ARG A 73 -0.46 -5.00 1.95
N LYS A 74 -1.12 -5.81 1.14
CA LYS A 74 -1.47 -5.46 -0.23
C LYS A 74 -2.97 -5.36 -0.38
N GLU A 75 -3.42 -4.39 -1.16
CA GLU A 75 -4.83 -4.25 -1.49
C GLU A 75 -5.02 -3.56 -2.83
N LYS A 76 -6.20 -3.77 -3.44
CA LYS A 76 -6.61 -3.10 -4.67
C LYS A 76 -7.68 -2.08 -4.30
N GLN A 77 -7.53 -0.84 -4.76
CA GLN A 77 -8.56 0.18 -4.54
C GLN A 77 -8.84 0.95 -5.82
N VAL A 78 -10.04 1.52 -5.91
CA VAL A 78 -10.49 2.29 -7.09
C VAL A 78 -10.15 3.78 -7.00
N PHE A 79 -9.57 4.21 -5.87
CA PHE A 79 -9.20 5.60 -5.63
C PHE A 79 -7.68 5.78 -5.53
N PRO A 80 -7.15 6.95 -5.94
CA PRO A 80 -5.73 7.24 -5.96
C PRO A 80 -5.18 7.57 -4.56
N PRO A 81 -3.84 7.56 -4.38
CA PRO A 81 -3.21 7.61 -3.05
C PRO A 81 -3.51 8.88 -2.26
N GLN A 82 -3.86 9.97 -2.95
CA GLN A 82 -4.23 11.25 -2.36
C GLN A 82 -5.53 11.17 -1.56
N GLN A 83 -6.41 10.21 -1.87
CA GLN A 83 -7.69 10.02 -1.16
C GLN A 83 -7.56 9.11 0.08
N ILE A 84 -6.40 8.49 0.31
CA ILE A 84 -6.16 7.69 1.51
C ILE A 84 -6.11 8.62 2.73
N ASN A 85 -6.98 8.37 3.71
CA ASN A 85 -6.90 9.04 4.99
C ASN A 85 -5.94 8.29 5.92
N ALA A 86 -5.01 9.02 6.56
CA ALA A 86 -4.05 8.44 7.50
C ALA A 86 -4.75 7.78 8.71
N ALA A 87 -5.88 8.34 9.12
CA ALA A 87 -6.68 7.82 10.23
C ALA A 87 -7.20 6.40 9.98
N ASP A 88 -7.56 6.06 8.73
CA ASP A 88 -8.04 4.71 8.38
C ASP A 88 -6.93 3.65 8.47
N LEU A 89 -5.67 4.06 8.27
CA LEU A 89 -4.51 3.16 8.28
C LEU A 89 -3.87 3.03 9.67
N ILE A 90 -3.80 4.13 10.42
CA ILE A 90 -3.23 4.19 11.78
C ILE A 90 -4.26 3.73 12.82
N GLY A 91 -5.54 3.97 12.51
CA GLY A 91 -6.71 3.70 13.33
C GLY A 91 -7.40 2.39 13.03
N ALA A 92 -6.77 1.44 12.34
CA ALA A 92 -7.23 0.05 12.25
C ALA A 92 -7.15 -0.65 13.63
N LYS A 93 -7.91 -0.12 14.60
CA LYS A 93 -8.74 -0.91 15.49
C LYS A 93 -9.37 -1.99 14.61
N SER A 94 -9.08 -3.23 14.96
CA SER A 94 -9.94 -4.38 14.80
C SER A 94 -11.29 -4.01 14.17
N ILE A 95 -11.40 -4.17 12.85
CA ILE A 95 -12.70 -4.42 12.24
C ILE A 95 -13.14 -5.80 12.75
N SER A 96 -13.59 -5.82 14.01
CA SER A 96 -14.40 -6.89 14.55
C SER A 96 -15.68 -6.85 13.75
N ALA A 97 -15.82 -7.81 12.84
CA ALA A 97 -17.10 -8.14 12.26
C ALA A 97 -18.14 -8.26 13.37
N LYS A 98 -19.30 -7.66 13.16
CA LYS A 98 -20.51 -7.98 13.89
C LYS A 98 -21.60 -8.29 12.89
#